data_AF-A0A8J3R6Z3-F1
#
_entry.id   AF-A0A8J3R6Z3-F1
#
_cell.length_a   1.000
_cell.length_b   1.000
_cell.length_c   1.000
_cell.angle_alpha   90.00
_cell.angle_beta   90.00
_cell.angle_gamma   90.00
#
_symmetry.space_group_name_H-M   'P 1'
#
loop_
_entity.id
_entity.type
_entity.pdbx_description
1 polymer ?
#
loop_
_entity_poly.entity_id
_entity_poly.type
_entity_poly.pdbx_seq_one_letter_code
_entity_poly.pdbx_strand_id
1 'polypeptide(L)' 'MTGSPTAEEPFVKIVRGAATPEEVAALVAALAAIPAIPGPEAGVRKSANWRNSAYQTRGPLPYGPGAWRSAFFPGV' A
#
# COMPACT_ATOMS: atom_id res chain seq x y z
N MET A 1 45.47 -9.18 12.79
CA MET A 1 44.26 -8.37 13.00
C MET A 1 43.55 -8.21 11.67
N THR A 2 42.90 -9.28 11.18
CA THR A 2 42.08 -9.26 9.95
C THR A 2 41.11 -10.45 10.01
N GLY A 3 39.91 -10.22 10.55
CA GLY A 3 38.76 -11.11 10.36
C GLY A 3 37.83 -10.45 9.36
N SER A 4 37.75 -10.99 8.15
CA SER A 4 36.79 -10.56 7.12
C SER A 4 35.35 -10.69 7.64
N PRO A 5 34.38 -9.86 7.21
CA PRO A 5 32.97 -10.08 7.52
C PRO A 5 32.54 -11.40 6.86
N THR A 6 32.56 -12.48 7.63
CA THR A 6 32.12 -13.79 7.18
C THR A 6 30.59 -13.80 7.15
N ALA A 7 30.04 -13.70 5.94
CA ALA A 7 28.66 -14.03 5.55
C ALA A 7 27.60 -13.77 6.64
N GLU A 8 27.20 -12.50 6.68
CA GLU A 8 26.02 -11.92 7.29
C GLU A 8 24.80 -12.87 7.25
N GLU A 9 24.21 -13.12 8.41
CA GLU A 9 23.03 -13.97 8.57
C GLU A 9 21.87 -13.41 7.71
N PRO A 10 21.19 -14.23 6.90
CA PRO A 10 20.20 -13.72 5.96
C PRO A 10 19.04 -13.08 6.72
N PHE A 11 18.71 -11.84 6.35
CA PHE A 11 17.60 -11.08 6.94
C PHE A 11 16.25 -11.82 6.82
N VAL A 12 16.12 -12.75 5.87
CA VAL A 12 14.94 -13.58 5.67
C VAL A 12 15.34 -15.05 5.53
N LYS A 13 14.74 -15.91 6.35
CA LYS A 13 14.89 -17.36 6.30
C LYS A 13 13.72 -18.00 5.58
N ILE A 14 13.99 -18.70 4.48
CA ILE A 14 12.99 -19.50 3.78
C ILE A 14 12.80 -20.81 4.55
N VAL A 15 11.64 -20.97 5.19
CA VAL A 15 11.33 -22.17 6.01
C VAL A 15 10.96 -23.37 5.14
N ARG A 16 10.40 -23.15 3.95
CA ARG A 16 10.07 -24.21 2.98
C ARG A 16 10.28 -23.67 1.56
N GLY A 17 11.28 -24.21 0.86
CA GLY A 17 11.84 -23.62 -0.36
C GLY A 17 11.45 -24.26 -1.69
N ALA A 18 10.61 -25.29 -1.70
CA ALA A 18 10.20 -25.96 -2.93
C ALA A 18 8.78 -26.47 -2.77
N ALA A 19 7.81 -25.67 -3.22
CA ALA A 19 6.43 -26.12 -3.32
C ALA A 19 6.33 -27.15 -4.45
N THR A 20 5.54 -28.21 -4.25
CA THR A 20 5.29 -29.17 -5.33
C THR A 20 4.42 -28.52 -6.42
N PRO A 21 4.42 -29.04 -7.67
CA PRO A 21 3.55 -28.52 -8.72
C PRO A 21 2.07 -28.46 -8.31
N GLU A 22 1.61 -29.44 -7.52
CA GLU A 22 0.24 -29.52 -7.00
C GLU A 22 -0.05 -28.41 -5.99
N GLU A 23 0.90 -28.10 -5.11
CA GLU A 23 0.77 -27.01 -4.13
C GLU A 23 0.72 -25.64 -4.82
N VAL A 24 1.52 -25.46 -5.88
CA VAL A 24 1.45 -24.25 -6.73
C VAL A 24 0.09 -24.14 -7.40
N ALA A 25 -0.41 -25.24 -7.98
CA ALA A 25 -1.72 -25.27 -8.61
C ALA A 25 -2.86 -24.95 -7.62
N ALA A 26 -2.81 -25.51 -6.42
CA ALA A 26 -3.78 -25.25 -5.36
C ALA A 26 -3.79 -23.77 -4.93
N LEU A 27 -2.62 -23.15 -4.79
CA LEU A 27 -2.51 -21.73 -4.44
C LEU A 27 -3.08 -20.83 -5.56
N VAL A 28 -2.76 -21.12 -6.82
CA VAL A 28 -3.29 -20.38 -7.96
C VAL A 28 -4.81 -20.52 -8.04
N ALA A 29 -5.35 -21.73 -7.85
CA ALA A 29 -6.78 -21.97 -7.84
C ALA A 29 -7.49 -21.18 -6.72
N ALA A 30 -6.89 -21.15 -5.52
CA ALA A 30 -7.42 -20.38 -4.39
C ALA A 30 -7.44 -18.87 -4.68
N LEU A 31 -6.38 -18.32 -5.28
CA LEU A 31 -6.32 -16.91 -5.67
C LEU A 31 -7.30 -16.57 -6.80
N ALA A 32 -7.45 -17.45 -7.79
CA ALA A 32 -8.37 -17.26 -8.89
C ALA A 32 -9.84 -17.33 -8.46
N ALA A 33 -10.14 -18.07 -7.39
CA ALA A 33 -11.47 -18.14 -6.81
C ALA A 33 -11.88 -16.86 -6.06
N ILE A 34 -10.94 -15.96 -5.77
CA ILE A 34 -11.27 -14.68 -5.12
C ILE A 34 -12.05 -13.83 -6.13
N PRO A 35 -13.32 -13.47 -5.85
CA PRO A 35 -14.10 -12.66 -6.76
C PRO A 35 -13.44 -11.30 -6.94
N ALA A 36 -13.35 -10.82 -8.19
CA ALA A 36 -12.89 -9.47 -8.46
C ALA A 36 -13.85 -8.48 -7.80
N ILE A 37 -13.36 -7.78 -6.78
CA ILE A 37 -14.05 -6.60 -6.26
C ILE A 37 -13.91 -5.53 -7.34
N PRO A 38 -14.99 -5.03 -7.96
CA PRO A 38 -14.90 -3.92 -8.88
C PRO A 38 -14.18 -2.77 -8.15
N GLY A 39 -13.01 -2.42 -8.66
CA GLY A 39 -12.25 -1.29 -8.12
C GLY A 39 -13.10 -0.04 -8.25
N PRO A 40 -13.05 0.90 -7.28
CA PRO A 40 -13.67 2.20 -7.48
C PRO A 40 -13.14 2.78 -8.79
N GLU A 41 -14.03 3.33 -9.61
CA GLU A 41 -13.68 4.14 -10.77
C GLU A 41 -12.56 5.08 -10.36
N ALA A 42 -11.50 5.20 -11.18
CA ALA A 42 -10.28 5.90 -10.83
C ALA A 42 -10.49 7.42 -10.75
N GLY A 43 -11.29 7.88 -9.80
CA GLY A 43 -11.14 9.22 -9.25
C GLY A 43 -9.72 9.32 -8.72
N VAL A 44 -9.07 10.45 -9.00
CA VAL A 44 -7.71 10.75 -8.54
C VAL A 44 -7.67 10.53 -7.03
N ARG A 45 -7.21 9.36 -6.61
CA ARG A 45 -6.90 9.11 -5.20
C ARG A 45 -5.66 9.95 -4.95
N LYS A 46 -5.86 11.18 -4.44
CA LYS A 46 -4.83 11.83 -3.64
C LYS A 46 -4.59 10.84 -2.51
N SER A 47 -3.56 10.01 -2.66
CA SER A 47 -3.17 9.10 -1.58
C SER A 47 -3.04 9.99 -0.37
N ALA A 48 -3.86 9.73 0.64
CA ALA A 48 -3.66 10.31 1.94
C ALA A 48 -2.28 9.77 2.35
N ASN A 49 -1.23 10.56 2.11
CA ASN A 49 0.10 10.25 2.57
C ASN A 49 0.00 10.35 4.09
N TRP A 50 -0.37 9.26 4.75
CA TRP A 50 -0.50 9.20 6.22
C TRP A 50 0.82 9.51 6.92
N ARG A 51 1.94 9.44 6.18
CA ARG A 51 3.27 9.87 6.60
C ARG A 51 3.54 11.36 6.45
N ASN A 52 2.69 12.11 5.76
CA ASN A 52 2.88 13.55 5.60
C ASN A 52 2.34 14.28 6.83
N SER A 53 3.28 14.69 7.70
CA SER A 53 3.02 15.44 8.93
C SER A 53 2.22 16.72 8.69
N ALA A 54 2.29 17.32 7.50
CA ALA A 54 1.51 18.51 7.17
C ALA A 54 -0.01 18.28 7.26
N TYR A 55 -0.50 17.03 7.12
CA TYR A 55 -1.92 16.71 7.32
C TYR A 55 -2.33 16.52 8.78
N GLN A 56 -1.37 16.44 9.73
CA GLN A 56 -1.65 16.41 11.17
C GLN A 56 -1.89 17.82 11.73
N THR A 57 -1.48 18.85 11.00
CA THR A 57 -1.71 20.26 11.35
C THR A 57 -2.85 20.84 10.50
N ARG A 58 -3.70 21.68 11.09
CA ARG A 58 -4.69 22.42 10.28
C ARG A 58 -3.96 23.36 9.32
N GLY A 59 -4.20 23.19 8.03
CA GLY A 59 -3.76 24.14 7.00
C GLY A 59 -4.60 25.42 7.01
N PRO A 60 -4.15 26.47 6.31
CA PRO A 60 -4.92 27.70 6.15
C PRO A 60 -6.26 27.42 5.45
N LEU A 61 -7.30 28.18 5.83
CA LEU A 61 -8.60 28.10 5.18
C LEU A 61 -8.48 28.57 3.72
N PRO A 62 -9.05 27.84 2.75
CA PRO A 62 -9.05 28.29 1.36
C PRO A 62 -9.83 29.61 1.26
N TYR A 63 -9.30 30.56 0.49
CA TYR A 63 -9.94 31.84 0.22
C TYR A 63 -10.48 31.88 -1.22
N GLY A 64 -11.53 32.68 -1.43
CA GLY A 64 -12.10 32.94 -2.75
C GLY A 64 -13.52 32.39 -2.96
N PRO A 65 -14.16 32.73 -4.09
CA PRO A 65 -15.53 32.30 -4.39
C PRO A 65 -15.65 30.77 -4.38
N GLY A 66 -16.58 30.25 -3.57
CA GLY A 66 -16.82 28.80 -3.45
C GLY A 66 -15.95 28.06 -2.43
N ALA A 67 -14.94 28.70 -1.84
CA ALA A 67 -14.01 28.05 -0.91
C ALA A 67 -14.68 27.53 0.38
N TRP A 68 -15.74 28.19 0.86
CA TRP A 68 -16.50 27.70 2.01
C TRP A 68 -17.33 26.45 1.68
N ARG A 69 -17.79 26.29 0.44
CA ARG A 69 -18.56 25.11 0.02
C ARG A 69 -17.67 23.88 -0.11
N SER A 70 -16.45 24.03 -0.61
CA SER A 70 -15.49 22.92 -0.71
C SER A 70 -14.96 22.45 0.64
N ALA A 71 -15.04 23.27 1.69
CA ALA A 71 -14.66 22.86 3.05
C ALA A 71 -15.60 21.81 3.66
N PHE A 72 -16.87 21.77 3.23
CA PHE A 72 -17.87 20.80 3.72
C PHE A 72 -18.14 19.63 2.75
N PHE A 73 -17.65 19.73 1.50
CA PHE A 73 -17.77 18.68 0.50
C PHE A 73 -16.40 18.36 -0.11
N PRO A 74 -15.64 17.41 0.46
CA PRO A 74 -14.39 16.95 -0.13
C PRO A 74 -14.70 15.98 -1.27
N GLY A 75 -15.05 16.50 -2.45
CA GLY A 75 -15.25 15.66 -3.63
C GLY A 75 -15.99 16.33 -4.78
N VAL A 76 -15.22 16.92 -5.69
CA VAL A 76 -15.40 16.81 -7.15
C VAL A 76 -14.06 16.45 -7.77
#